data_AF-A0A4W6F946-F1
#
_entry.id   AF-A0A4W6F946-F1
#
_cell.length_a   1.000
_cell.length_b   1.000
_cell.length_c   1.000
_cell.angle_alpha   90.00
_cell.angle_beta   90.00
_cell.angle_gamma   90.00
#
_symmetry.space_group_name_H-M   'P 1'
#
loop_
_entity.id
_entity.type
_entity.pdbx_description
1 polymer ?
#
loop_
_entity_poly.entity_id
_entity_poly.type
_entity_poly.pdbx_seq_one_letter_code
_entity_poly.pdbx_strand_id
1 'polypeptide(L)'
;MPGGEYGELGGSLPAIASLNASYSTSLSLPSPYLFVPPAERKAISDVRRTFCLFVTFDLLFISLLWIIELNISSTIWDSLENEVVRYNYKSSFFDIFLLAAFRFLCLQVGYAAFRLKHWWVIAITTLVTSVFLVVKVIISDLLSKNAFGYVLPITSFVVAWLETWFLDFKVLTQEADDERAYLAAVNAACERAPMIYPRAVSDGQFYSPPESVAGSEEDLDEEGLGRRAVTTQEKEYVRQGREAMSVVEQILTQEENWKFEKNNDMGDSVYTLEIPFHGKTFILKAFMQCPAELVYQEVILQPEKMVQWNKTVSACQILQRVDDNTLVSYDVSAGAAGGVVSARYISTEYSRLHFVERKRDCYLSAGMATDHDTKPPSARYVRGENGPGGFVVLKSSSNPSVCTFIWILNTDLKGRLPRYLIHQSLAATMFEFMSHLRQRIADLRPSHRSHHHI
;
A
#
# COMPACT_ATOMS: atom_id res chain seq x y z
N MET A 1 -79.54 14.78 7.23
CA MET A 1 -78.29 14.53 7.97
C MET A 1 -77.89 13.07 7.76
N PRO A 2 -77.17 12.73 6.69
CA PRO A 2 -76.66 11.39 6.43
C PRO A 2 -75.14 11.28 6.69
N GLY A 3 -74.68 10.09 7.04
CA GLY A 3 -73.25 9.73 7.06
C GLY A 3 -72.72 9.44 5.66
N GLY A 4 -71.41 9.66 5.47
CA GLY A 4 -70.61 9.23 4.31
C GLY A 4 -69.25 8.76 4.83
N GLU A 5 -68.83 7.52 4.56
CA GLU A 5 -68.23 7.01 3.32
C GLU A 5 -66.78 7.47 3.11
N TYR A 6 -65.83 6.54 3.30
CA TYR A 6 -64.55 6.53 2.60
C TYR A 6 -64.44 5.19 1.88
N GLY A 7 -64.49 5.25 0.55
CA GLY A 7 -64.42 4.11 -0.35
C GLY A 7 -63.00 3.71 -0.72
N GLU A 8 -62.87 2.43 -1.08
CA GLU A 8 -61.77 1.85 -1.85
C GLU A 8 -61.69 2.47 -3.25
N LEU A 9 -60.47 2.63 -3.77
CA LEU A 9 -60.19 2.77 -5.20
C LEU A 9 -58.82 2.14 -5.50
N GLY A 10 -58.87 0.95 -6.09
CA GLY A 10 -57.77 0.37 -6.85
C GLY A 10 -57.57 1.10 -8.18
N GLY A 11 -56.32 1.20 -8.62
CA GLY A 11 -55.92 1.90 -9.85
C GLY A 11 -54.60 1.36 -10.42
N SER A 12 -54.72 0.24 -11.09
CA SER A 12 -53.98 -0.34 -12.23
C SER A 12 -52.91 0.48 -13.02
N LEU A 13 -51.86 -0.25 -13.44
CA LEU A 13 -51.03 -0.22 -14.69
C LEU A 13 -49.71 0.60 -14.75
N PRO A 14 -48.73 0.25 -15.64
CA PRO A 14 -48.70 -0.84 -16.64
C PRO A 14 -47.44 -1.73 -16.66
N ALA A 15 -47.61 -2.90 -17.29
CA ALA A 15 -46.53 -3.67 -17.91
C ALA A 15 -46.06 -2.98 -19.20
N ILE A 16 -44.74 -2.78 -19.33
CA ILE A 16 -44.09 -2.54 -20.63
C ILE A 16 -42.93 -3.53 -20.75
N ALA A 17 -43.20 -4.59 -21.50
CA ALA A 17 -42.19 -5.33 -22.22
C ALA A 17 -41.79 -4.52 -23.47
N SER A 18 -40.60 -4.84 -24.00
CA SER A 18 -40.01 -4.39 -25.27
C SER A 18 -39.23 -3.07 -25.25
N LEU A 19 -37.90 -3.20 -25.19
CA LEU A 19 -36.94 -2.44 -25.99
C LEU A 19 -35.65 -3.28 -26.11
N ASN A 20 -35.74 -4.35 -26.90
CA ASN A 20 -34.57 -4.93 -27.57
C ASN A 20 -34.65 -4.48 -29.02
N ALA A 21 -33.81 -3.52 -29.41
CA ALA A 21 -33.40 -3.34 -30.79
C ALA A 21 -32.07 -2.56 -30.83
N SER A 22 -31.01 -3.31 -31.15
CA SER A 22 -29.88 -2.90 -31.98
C SER A 22 -29.05 -1.68 -31.55
N TYR A 23 -28.04 -1.92 -30.72
CA TYR A 23 -26.69 -1.44 -31.03
C TYR A 23 -25.74 -2.65 -31.03
N SER A 24 -25.53 -3.20 -32.21
CA SER A 24 -24.37 -4.00 -32.55
C SER A 24 -23.15 -3.08 -32.59
N THR A 25 -22.43 -3.01 -31.48
CA THR A 25 -21.04 -2.56 -31.46
C THR A 25 -20.24 -3.68 -30.80
N SER A 26 -19.30 -4.22 -31.57
CA SER A 26 -18.38 -5.29 -31.24
C SER A 26 -17.76 -5.14 -29.84
N LEU A 27 -18.37 -5.78 -28.83
CA LEU A 27 -17.72 -6.06 -27.55
C LEU A 27 -16.77 -7.23 -27.77
N SER A 28 -15.52 -6.91 -28.07
CA SER A 28 -14.42 -7.81 -27.76
C SER A 28 -14.40 -7.99 -26.23
N LEU A 29 -14.83 -9.15 -25.75
CA LEU A 29 -14.50 -9.58 -24.39
C LEU A 29 -12.97 -9.47 -24.23
N PRO A 30 -12.44 -8.89 -23.15
CA PRO A 30 -11.07 -9.15 -22.76
C PRO A 30 -11.02 -10.59 -22.29
N SER A 31 -10.54 -11.48 -23.17
CA SER A 31 -10.13 -12.83 -22.79
C SER A 31 -9.12 -12.73 -21.64
N PRO A 32 -9.37 -13.31 -20.45
CA PRO A 32 -8.37 -13.37 -19.38
C PRO A 32 -7.36 -14.50 -19.58
N TYR A 33 -7.37 -15.18 -20.73
CA TYR A 33 -6.45 -16.26 -21.03
C TYR A 33 -5.87 -16.10 -22.44
N LEU A 34 -5.20 -14.98 -22.68
CA LEU A 34 -3.98 -15.08 -23.45
C LEU A 34 -2.84 -15.14 -22.43
N PHE A 35 -2.35 -16.35 -22.19
CA PHE A 35 -0.93 -16.51 -21.85
C PHE A 35 -0.17 -15.91 -23.03
N VAL A 36 0.15 -14.63 -22.95
CA VAL A 36 1.18 -14.05 -23.80
C VAL A 36 2.43 -14.84 -23.42
N PRO A 37 3.06 -15.58 -24.35
CA PRO A 37 4.40 -16.12 -24.08
C PRO A 37 5.26 -14.94 -23.61
N PRO A 38 6.25 -15.13 -22.71
CA PRO A 38 7.00 -14.01 -22.14
C PRO A 38 7.41 -13.06 -23.26
N ALA A 39 6.72 -11.91 -23.34
CA ALA A 39 6.81 -11.03 -24.48
C ALA A 39 8.29 -10.70 -24.66
N GLU A 40 8.77 -10.76 -25.91
CA GLU A 40 10.16 -10.47 -26.25
C GLU A 40 10.66 -9.30 -25.40
N ARG A 41 11.73 -9.53 -24.63
CA ARG A 41 12.33 -8.49 -23.78
C ARG A 41 12.47 -7.25 -24.63
N LYS A 42 11.74 -6.17 -24.29
CA LYS A 42 12.08 -4.84 -24.79
C LYS A 42 13.57 -4.66 -24.53
N ALA A 43 14.32 -4.34 -25.58
CA ALA A 43 15.77 -4.25 -25.51
C ALA A 43 16.21 -3.26 -24.40
N ILE A 44 15.43 -2.21 -24.12
CA ILE A 44 15.74 -1.25 -23.05
C ILE A 44 14.46 -1.01 -22.25
N SER A 45 14.55 -1.02 -20.91
CA SER A 45 13.44 -0.68 -20.02
C SER A 45 13.01 0.77 -20.22
N ASP A 46 11.72 1.06 -20.08
CA ASP A 46 11.22 2.43 -20.25
C ASP A 46 11.83 3.39 -19.19
N VAL A 47 12.23 2.85 -18.03
CA VAL A 47 12.92 3.56 -16.95
C VAL A 47 14.36 3.93 -17.31
N ARG A 48 15.10 3.03 -17.97
CA ARG A 48 16.45 3.33 -18.52
C ARG A 48 16.40 4.37 -19.62
N ARG A 49 15.35 4.38 -20.44
CA ARG A 49 15.15 5.40 -21.49
C ARG A 49 14.98 6.78 -20.87
N THR A 50 14.22 6.90 -19.79
CA THR A 50 14.07 8.15 -19.04
C THR A 50 15.38 8.60 -18.41
N PHE A 51 16.18 7.68 -17.86
CA PHE A 51 17.50 8.01 -17.32
C PHE A 51 18.46 8.52 -18.40
N CYS A 52 18.56 7.84 -19.54
CA CYS A 52 19.43 8.29 -20.64
C CYS A 52 19.00 9.65 -21.17
N LEU A 53 17.69 9.90 -21.25
CA LEU A 53 17.15 11.21 -21.63
C LEU A 53 17.56 12.29 -20.61
N PHE A 54 17.47 11.98 -19.32
CA PHE A 54 17.89 12.88 -18.26
C PHE A 54 19.38 13.24 -18.34
N VAL A 55 20.24 12.25 -18.59
CA VAL A 55 21.69 12.44 -18.77
C VAL A 55 22.00 13.22 -20.06
N THR A 56 21.26 13.01 -21.15
CA THR A 56 21.39 13.87 -22.36
C THR A 56 20.97 15.31 -22.07
N PHE A 57 19.94 15.52 -21.25
CA PHE A 57 19.48 16.85 -20.88
C PHE A 57 20.52 17.59 -20.03
N ASP A 58 21.19 16.92 -19.10
CA ASP A 58 22.30 17.51 -18.33
C ASP A 58 23.40 18.06 -19.24
N LEU A 59 23.89 17.25 -20.19
CA LEU A 59 24.93 17.69 -21.12
C LEU A 59 24.49 18.94 -21.90
N LEU A 60 23.25 18.94 -22.42
CA LEU A 60 22.72 20.09 -23.16
C LEU A 60 22.58 21.33 -22.27
N PHE A 61 22.17 21.14 -21.01
CA PHE A 61 22.00 22.21 -20.05
C PHE A 61 23.33 22.84 -19.63
N ILE A 62 24.36 22.03 -19.33
CA ILE A 62 25.71 22.52 -19.05
C ILE A 62 26.34 23.18 -20.29
N SER A 63 26.12 22.63 -21.48
CA SER A 63 26.54 23.25 -22.74
C SER A 63 25.92 24.64 -22.94
N LEU A 64 24.62 24.76 -22.66
CA LEU A 64 23.90 26.02 -22.77
C LEU A 64 24.45 27.06 -21.80
N LEU A 65 24.66 26.70 -20.53
CA LEU A 65 25.24 27.60 -19.53
C LEU A 65 26.66 28.03 -19.91
N TRP A 66 27.46 27.13 -20.47
CA TRP A 66 28.79 27.45 -20.96
C TRP A 66 28.77 28.43 -22.15
N ILE A 67 27.88 28.21 -23.11
CA ILE A 67 27.70 29.11 -24.27
C ILE A 67 27.21 30.51 -23.83
N ILE A 68 26.32 30.57 -22.84
CA ILE A 68 25.86 31.85 -22.27
C ILE A 68 27.03 32.61 -21.64
N GLU A 69 27.92 31.94 -20.92
CA GLU A 69 29.09 32.59 -20.31
C GLU A 69 30.10 33.10 -21.36
N LEU A 70 30.29 32.33 -22.45
CA LEU A 70 31.09 32.77 -23.59
C LEU A 70 30.54 34.05 -24.25
N ASN A 71 29.21 34.19 -24.28
CA ASN A 71 28.52 35.34 -24.87
C ASN A 71 28.64 36.62 -24.02
N ILE A 72 28.69 36.48 -22.69
CA ILE A 72 28.76 37.63 -21.76
C ILE A 72 30.14 38.30 -21.77
N SER A 73 31.19 37.53 -22.05
CA SER A 73 32.57 37.98 -21.85
C SER A 73 33.12 38.85 -23.00
N SER A 74 32.82 38.53 -24.27
CA SER A 74 33.25 39.29 -25.47
C SER A 74 32.66 38.69 -26.77
N THR A 75 33.22 39.00 -27.96
CA THR A 75 32.88 38.30 -29.22
C THR A 75 33.04 36.80 -29.02
N ILE A 76 32.01 36.01 -29.39
CA ILE A 76 31.97 34.55 -29.17
C ILE A 76 33.23 33.85 -29.69
N TRP A 77 33.77 34.29 -30.84
CA TRP A 77 34.98 33.73 -31.43
C TRP A 77 36.25 33.96 -30.61
N ASP A 78 36.45 35.18 -30.09
CA ASP A 78 37.61 35.52 -29.27
C ASP A 78 37.53 34.85 -27.89
N SER A 79 36.32 34.79 -27.31
CA SER A 79 36.06 34.02 -26.09
C SER A 79 36.38 32.53 -26.30
N LEU A 80 35.97 31.95 -27.43
CA LEU A 80 36.17 30.54 -27.74
C LEU A 80 37.64 30.21 -28.06
N GLU A 81 38.38 31.09 -28.74
CA GLU A 81 39.83 30.93 -28.93
C GLU A 81 40.55 30.94 -27.57
N ASN A 82 40.20 31.86 -26.67
CA ASN A 82 40.82 31.93 -25.35
C ASN A 82 40.43 30.75 -24.45
N GLU A 83 39.21 30.24 -24.59
CA GLU A 83 38.69 29.18 -23.73
C GLU A 83 39.11 27.77 -24.17
N VAL A 84 39.17 27.52 -25.48
CA VAL A 84 39.48 26.20 -26.07
C VAL A 84 40.92 26.11 -26.55
N VAL A 85 41.41 27.11 -27.30
CA VAL A 85 42.75 27.08 -27.93
C VAL A 85 43.83 27.51 -26.95
N ARG A 86 43.59 28.57 -26.16
CA ARG A 86 44.50 29.04 -25.09
C ARG A 86 44.04 28.57 -23.72
N TYR A 87 43.64 27.30 -23.64
CA TYR A 87 43.11 26.69 -22.43
C TYR A 87 44.05 26.92 -21.23
N ASN A 88 43.48 27.47 -20.14
CA ASN A 88 44.16 27.61 -18.87
C ASN A 88 43.26 27.12 -17.74
N TYR A 89 43.76 26.15 -16.98
CA TYR A 89 43.05 25.51 -15.86
C TYR A 89 42.53 26.51 -14.82
N LYS A 90 43.15 27.68 -14.64
CA LYS A 90 42.69 28.66 -13.65
C LYS A 90 41.60 29.62 -14.14
N SER A 91 41.42 29.75 -15.46
CA SER A 91 40.57 30.80 -16.05
C SER A 91 39.52 30.33 -17.05
N SER A 92 39.64 29.12 -17.59
CA SER A 92 38.71 28.56 -18.59
C SER A 92 37.63 27.68 -17.94
N PHE A 93 36.38 27.71 -18.44
CA PHE A 93 35.28 26.81 -18.02
C PHE A 93 35.12 25.59 -18.94
N PHE A 94 35.87 25.53 -20.04
CA PHE A 94 35.85 24.43 -21.00
C PHE A 94 36.05 23.04 -20.37
N ASP A 95 36.82 22.94 -19.28
CA ASP A 95 37.05 21.69 -18.59
C ASP A 95 35.84 21.18 -17.79
N ILE A 96 34.95 22.07 -17.34
CA ILE A 96 33.68 21.67 -16.72
C ILE A 96 32.73 21.12 -17.79
N PHE A 97 32.69 21.73 -18.98
CA PHE A 97 31.97 21.18 -20.12
C PHE A 97 32.54 19.80 -20.53
N LEU A 98 33.86 19.68 -20.65
CA LEU A 98 34.51 18.39 -20.95
C LEU A 98 34.22 17.33 -19.88
N LEU A 99 34.17 17.71 -18.61
CA LEU A 99 33.81 16.80 -17.52
C LEU A 99 32.37 16.29 -17.65
N ALA A 100 31.42 17.18 -17.98
CA ALA A 100 30.04 16.81 -18.25
C ALA A 100 29.92 15.89 -19.47
N ALA A 101 30.66 16.17 -20.55
CA ALA A 101 30.70 15.33 -21.75
C ALA A 101 31.31 13.95 -21.48
N PHE A 102 32.38 13.88 -20.69
CA PHE A 102 33.00 12.62 -20.26
C PHE A 102 32.03 11.79 -19.42
N ARG A 103 31.38 12.43 -18.44
CA ARG A 103 30.37 11.80 -17.59
C ARG A 103 29.19 11.27 -18.41
N PHE A 104 28.66 12.09 -19.32
CA PHE A 104 27.62 11.70 -20.27
C PHE A 104 28.01 10.44 -21.04
N LEU A 105 29.23 10.40 -21.59
CA LEU A 105 29.73 9.26 -22.36
C LEU A 105 29.84 8.00 -21.49
N CYS A 106 30.45 8.10 -20.30
CA CYS A 106 30.57 6.98 -19.37
C CYS A 106 29.22 6.39 -18.97
N LEU A 107 28.23 7.24 -18.67
CA LEU A 107 26.90 6.80 -18.25
C LEU A 107 26.10 6.23 -19.43
N GLN A 108 26.19 6.82 -20.62
CA GLN A 108 25.53 6.29 -21.81
C GLN A 108 26.11 4.93 -22.21
N VAL A 109 27.44 4.80 -22.20
CA VAL A 109 28.12 3.54 -22.49
C VAL A 109 27.80 2.49 -21.42
N GLY A 110 27.89 2.83 -20.14
CA GLY A 110 27.63 1.90 -19.04
C GLY A 110 26.16 1.43 -18.97
N TYR A 111 25.20 2.34 -19.03
CA TYR A 111 23.80 2.03 -18.74
C TYR A 111 22.93 1.83 -20.00
N ALA A 112 23.26 2.45 -21.14
CA ALA A 112 22.53 2.26 -22.40
C ALA A 112 23.14 1.16 -23.30
N ALA A 113 24.47 1.13 -23.45
CA ALA A 113 25.13 0.15 -24.32
C ALA A 113 25.43 -1.17 -23.59
N PHE A 114 26.13 -1.14 -22.46
CA PHE A 114 26.50 -2.33 -21.69
C PHE A 114 25.43 -2.82 -20.70
N ARG A 115 24.37 -2.03 -20.51
CA ARG A 115 23.23 -2.34 -19.63
C ARG A 115 23.65 -2.80 -18.24
N LEU A 116 24.61 -2.11 -17.66
CA LEU A 116 25.06 -2.42 -16.31
C LEU A 116 23.88 -2.31 -15.33
N LYS A 117 23.84 -3.26 -14.39
CA LYS A 117 22.83 -3.33 -13.32
C LYS A 117 23.38 -2.83 -11.98
N HIS A 118 24.69 -2.65 -11.89
CA HIS A 118 25.34 -2.21 -10.66
C HIS A 118 25.51 -0.68 -10.62
N TRP A 119 25.30 -0.12 -9.44
CA TRP A 119 25.44 1.30 -9.07
C TRP A 119 26.88 1.85 -9.07
N TRP A 120 27.90 1.01 -9.15
CA TRP A 120 29.31 1.43 -9.02
C TRP A 120 29.76 2.47 -10.07
N VAL A 121 29.28 2.37 -11.33
CA VAL A 121 29.69 3.29 -12.39
C VAL A 121 29.22 4.70 -12.08
N ILE A 122 27.96 4.89 -11.68
CA ILE A 122 27.44 6.20 -11.30
C ILE A 122 28.16 6.75 -10.06
N ALA A 123 28.45 5.90 -9.07
CA ALA A 123 29.14 6.31 -7.85
C ALA A 123 30.55 6.82 -8.14
N ILE A 124 31.30 6.12 -9.00
CA ILE A 124 32.65 6.53 -9.39
C ILE A 124 32.62 7.82 -10.21
N THR A 125 31.73 7.94 -11.20
CA THR A 125 31.64 9.16 -12.02
C THR A 125 31.21 10.36 -11.18
N THR A 126 30.31 10.18 -10.22
CA THR A 126 29.88 11.26 -9.31
C THR A 126 30.96 11.65 -8.31
N LEU A 127 31.75 10.69 -7.81
CA LEU A 127 32.91 10.99 -6.98
C LEU A 127 33.97 11.78 -7.75
N VAL A 128 34.34 11.33 -8.96
CA VAL A 128 35.34 11.99 -9.80
C VAL A 128 34.90 13.41 -10.17
N THR A 129 33.64 13.58 -10.57
CA THR A 129 33.09 14.91 -10.90
C THR A 129 33.05 15.83 -9.68
N SER A 130 32.63 15.33 -8.52
CA SER A 130 32.60 16.11 -7.27
C SER A 130 34.00 16.57 -6.85
N VAL A 131 34.98 15.65 -6.84
CA VAL A 131 36.36 15.98 -6.47
C VAL A 131 36.96 16.98 -7.44
N PHE A 132 36.76 16.79 -8.75
CA PHE A 132 37.26 17.72 -9.76
C PHE A 132 36.68 19.13 -9.58
N LEU A 133 35.37 19.25 -9.38
CA LEU A 133 34.71 20.55 -9.19
C LEU A 133 35.18 21.25 -7.91
N VAL A 134 35.34 20.52 -6.81
CA VAL A 134 35.86 21.09 -5.56
C VAL A 134 37.28 21.62 -5.75
N VAL A 135 38.17 20.84 -6.37
CA VAL A 135 39.55 21.25 -6.65
C VAL A 135 39.58 22.45 -7.59
N LYS A 136 38.75 22.44 -8.63
CA LYS A 136 38.62 23.54 -9.59
C LYS A 136 38.18 24.83 -8.90
N VAL A 137 37.16 24.78 -8.05
CA VAL A 137 36.65 25.95 -7.31
C VAL A 137 37.71 26.51 -6.36
N ILE A 138 38.53 25.66 -5.73
CA ILE A 138 39.60 26.11 -4.81
C ILE A 138 40.77 26.76 -5.54
N ILE A 139 41.17 26.23 -6.70
CA ILE A 139 42.40 26.64 -7.40
C ILE A 139 42.17 27.80 -8.40
N SER A 140 40.93 27.97 -8.88
CA SER A 140 40.64 28.93 -9.94
C SER A 140 40.38 30.32 -9.38
N ASP A 141 41.06 31.33 -9.94
CA ASP A 141 40.78 32.76 -9.68
C ASP A 141 39.47 33.24 -10.36
N LEU A 142 38.71 32.31 -10.93
CA LEU A 142 37.41 32.45 -11.60
C LEU A 142 36.39 33.25 -10.77
N LEU A 143 36.44 33.07 -9.45
CA LEU A 143 35.50 33.65 -8.48
C LEU A 143 35.56 35.19 -8.41
N SER A 144 36.65 35.77 -8.94
CA SER A 144 36.89 37.22 -8.89
C SER A 144 36.37 37.99 -10.12
N LYS A 145 35.94 37.31 -11.19
CA LYS A 145 35.63 37.96 -12.48
C LYS A 145 34.14 38.23 -12.73
N ASN A 146 33.22 37.34 -12.33
CA ASN A 146 31.77 37.53 -12.56
C ASN A 146 30.90 36.59 -11.69
N ALA A 147 29.66 37.02 -11.38
CA ALA A 147 28.69 36.23 -10.60
C ALA A 147 28.22 34.93 -11.30
N PHE A 148 28.30 34.87 -12.63
CA PHE A 148 28.01 33.65 -13.40
C PHE A 148 29.08 32.57 -13.24
N GLY A 149 30.30 32.92 -12.83
CA GLY A 149 31.37 31.96 -12.55
C GLY A 149 31.05 30.99 -11.41
N TYR A 150 30.11 31.33 -10.53
CA TYR A 150 29.60 30.45 -9.46
C TYR A 150 28.52 29.48 -9.95
N VAL A 151 27.71 29.92 -10.92
CA VAL A 151 26.52 29.19 -11.34
C VAL A 151 26.91 27.89 -12.05
N LEU A 152 27.94 27.92 -12.88
CA LEU A 152 28.32 26.78 -13.72
C LEU A 152 28.90 25.60 -12.90
N PRO A 153 29.86 25.79 -11.97
CA PRO A 153 30.33 24.71 -11.09
C PRO A 153 29.26 24.21 -10.11
N ILE A 154 28.46 25.10 -9.52
CA ILE A 154 27.40 24.72 -8.57
C ILE A 154 26.32 23.89 -9.27
N THR A 155 25.88 24.34 -10.45
CA THR A 155 24.86 23.63 -11.23
C THR A 155 25.37 22.27 -11.68
N SER A 156 26.61 22.19 -12.17
CA SER A 156 27.25 20.90 -12.54
C SER A 156 27.33 19.94 -11.34
N PHE A 157 27.64 20.45 -10.14
CA PHE A 157 27.64 19.64 -8.92
C PHE A 157 26.23 19.16 -8.55
N VAL A 158 25.25 20.05 -8.55
CA VAL A 158 23.86 19.69 -8.17
C VAL A 158 23.28 18.67 -9.13
N VAL A 159 23.44 18.85 -10.45
CA VAL A 159 22.90 17.91 -11.43
C VAL A 159 23.58 16.55 -11.34
N ALA A 160 24.90 16.51 -11.10
CA ALA A 160 25.62 15.26 -10.85
C ALA A 160 25.05 14.42 -9.68
N TRP A 161 24.62 15.08 -8.60
CA TRP A 161 23.98 14.43 -7.46
C TRP A 161 22.51 14.07 -7.74
N LEU A 162 21.77 14.89 -8.48
CA LEU A 162 20.41 14.58 -8.91
C LEU A 162 20.36 13.34 -9.81
N GLU A 163 21.32 13.19 -10.73
CA GLU A 163 21.45 12.00 -11.58
C GLU A 163 21.71 10.74 -10.76
N THR A 164 22.57 10.84 -9.75
CA THR A 164 22.91 9.72 -8.86
C THR A 164 21.69 9.30 -8.04
N TRP A 165 21.01 10.28 -7.45
CA TRP A 165 19.78 10.05 -6.69
C TRP A 165 18.68 9.43 -7.55
N PHE A 166 18.47 9.94 -8.76
CA PHE A 166 17.45 9.45 -9.68
C PHE A 166 17.73 8.01 -10.12
N LEU A 167 18.98 7.68 -10.44
CA LEU A 167 19.34 6.32 -10.85
C LEU A 167 19.19 5.32 -9.70
N ASP A 168 19.68 5.67 -8.51
CA ASP A 168 19.71 4.76 -7.36
C ASP A 168 18.31 4.48 -6.82
N PHE A 169 17.50 5.54 -6.61
CA PHE A 169 16.17 5.38 -5.99
C PHE A 169 15.05 5.02 -6.95
N LYS A 170 15.18 5.32 -8.24
CA LYS A 170 14.07 5.16 -9.20
C LYS A 170 14.35 4.12 -10.29
N VAL A 171 15.57 4.06 -10.81
CA VAL A 171 15.89 3.18 -11.95
C VAL A 171 16.30 1.79 -11.48
N LEU A 172 17.24 1.69 -10.54
CA LEU A 172 17.76 0.39 -10.08
C LEU A 172 16.76 -0.38 -9.21
N THR A 173 16.00 0.32 -8.37
CA THR A 173 14.95 -0.27 -7.52
C THR A 173 13.84 -0.87 -8.38
N GLN A 174 13.33 -0.11 -9.35
CA GLN A 174 12.25 -0.56 -10.22
C GLN A 174 12.68 -1.75 -11.10
N GLU A 175 13.91 -1.75 -11.61
CA GLU A 175 14.42 -2.90 -12.38
C GLU A 175 14.68 -4.15 -11.54
N ALA A 176 15.11 -3.97 -10.29
CA ALA A 176 15.27 -5.10 -9.37
C ALA A 176 13.91 -5.73 -9.03
N ASP A 177 12.86 -4.92 -8.90
CA ASP A 177 11.50 -5.38 -8.62
C ASP A 177 10.85 -6.04 -9.85
N ASP A 178 11.03 -5.48 -11.05
CA ASP A 178 10.58 -6.09 -12.32
C ASP A 178 11.26 -7.46 -12.57
N GLU A 179 12.55 -7.60 -12.26
CA GLU A 179 13.29 -8.86 -12.39
C GLU A 179 12.79 -9.92 -11.40
N ARG A 180 12.47 -9.53 -10.16
CA ARG A 180 11.85 -10.42 -9.16
C ARG A 180 10.47 -10.89 -9.60
N ALA A 181 9.66 -9.99 -10.16
CA ALA A 181 8.33 -10.32 -10.68
C ALA A 181 8.41 -11.29 -11.88
N TYR A 182 9.37 -11.08 -12.79
CA TYR A 182 9.60 -11.98 -13.92
C TYR A 182 10.04 -13.38 -13.47
N LEU A 183 10.98 -13.48 -12.53
CA LEU A 183 11.43 -14.77 -11.99
C LEU A 183 10.29 -15.51 -11.28
N ALA A 184 9.43 -14.80 -10.55
CA ALA A 184 8.24 -15.38 -9.94
C ALA A 184 7.25 -15.92 -10.99
N ALA A 185 7.05 -15.20 -12.11
CA ALA A 185 6.20 -15.63 -13.21
C ALA A 185 6.75 -16.86 -13.96
N VAL A 186 8.07 -16.92 -14.19
CA VAL A 186 8.73 -18.06 -14.84
C VAL A 186 8.66 -19.31 -13.97
N ASN A 187 8.89 -19.17 -12.66
CA ASN A 187 8.75 -20.28 -11.71
C ASN A 187 7.30 -20.79 -11.66
N ALA A 188 6.31 -19.89 -11.64
CA ALA A 188 4.90 -20.25 -11.68
C ALA A 188 4.46 -20.91 -12.99
N ALA A 189 5.15 -20.65 -14.10
CA ALA A 189 4.88 -21.26 -15.41
C ALA A 189 5.48 -22.67 -15.54
N CYS A 190 6.64 -22.95 -14.92
CA CYS A 190 7.25 -24.29 -14.93
C CYS A 190 6.47 -25.34 -14.12
N GLU A 191 5.65 -24.93 -13.15
CA GLU A 191 4.98 -25.86 -12.23
C GLU A 191 3.63 -26.42 -12.71
N ARG A 192 3.08 -26.01 -13.86
CA ARG A 192 1.76 -26.49 -14.34
C ARG A 192 1.82 -27.45 -15.53
N ALA A 193 1.85 -28.75 -15.25
CA ALA A 193 1.36 -29.79 -16.15
C ALA A 193 0.03 -30.37 -15.60
N PRO A 194 -1.10 -30.33 -16.33
CA PRO A 194 -2.39 -30.73 -15.77
C PRO A 194 -2.67 -32.23 -16.01
N MET A 195 -2.90 -33.00 -14.94
CA MET A 195 -3.56 -34.31 -15.01
C MET A 195 -5.01 -34.19 -14.54
N ILE A 196 -5.93 -34.57 -15.43
CA ILE A 196 -7.38 -34.62 -15.24
C ILE A 196 -7.73 -35.94 -14.56
N TYR A 197 -8.42 -35.92 -13.41
CA TYR A 197 -9.17 -37.07 -12.86
C TYR A 197 -10.26 -36.59 -11.87
N PRO A 198 -11.26 -37.43 -11.53
CA PRO A 198 -12.66 -37.02 -11.51
C PRO A 198 -13.16 -36.80 -10.08
N ARG A 199 -14.24 -36.01 -10.02
CA ARG A 199 -14.97 -35.60 -8.82
C ARG A 199 -15.54 -36.81 -8.06
N ALA A 200 -15.25 -36.90 -6.77
CA ALA A 200 -15.95 -37.78 -5.83
C ALA A 200 -16.85 -36.97 -4.89
N VAL A 201 -18.02 -37.55 -4.65
CA VAL A 201 -19.16 -37.08 -3.85
C VAL A 201 -18.77 -37.07 -2.37
N SER A 202 -19.09 -35.99 -1.63
CA SER A 202 -18.86 -35.89 -0.18
C SER A 202 -20.16 -36.15 0.57
N ASP A 203 -20.19 -37.22 1.34
CA ASP A 203 -21.17 -37.47 2.39
C ASP A 203 -21.05 -36.41 3.49
N GLY A 204 -22.20 -35.97 3.97
CA GLY A 204 -22.33 -34.91 4.96
C GLY A 204 -22.26 -35.45 6.38
N GLN A 205 -21.52 -34.73 7.23
CA GLN A 205 -21.76 -34.70 8.67
C GLN A 205 -21.60 -33.26 9.13
N PHE A 206 -22.72 -32.56 9.26
CA PHE A 206 -22.82 -31.19 9.78
C PHE A 206 -23.02 -31.27 11.30
N TYR A 207 -22.18 -30.56 12.06
CA TYR A 207 -22.35 -30.38 13.51
C TYR A 207 -22.94 -28.99 13.75
N SER A 208 -24.18 -28.92 14.25
CA SER A 208 -24.83 -27.69 14.66
C SER A 208 -24.64 -27.47 16.17
N PRO A 209 -24.07 -26.34 16.62
CA PRO A 209 -24.09 -25.98 18.03
C PRO A 209 -25.51 -25.62 18.51
N PRO A 210 -25.85 -25.77 19.80
CA PRO A 210 -27.20 -25.53 20.32
C PRO A 210 -27.63 -24.06 20.20
N GLU A 211 -28.89 -23.84 19.84
CA GLU A 211 -29.56 -22.53 19.76
C GLU A 211 -29.48 -21.76 21.08
N SER A 212 -28.97 -20.53 21.02
CA SER A 212 -29.10 -19.54 22.09
C SER A 212 -30.43 -18.81 21.96
N VAL A 213 -31.30 -19.02 22.96
CA VAL A 213 -32.60 -18.37 23.14
C VAL A 213 -32.48 -16.86 23.25
N ALA A 214 -33.31 -16.16 22.49
CA ALA A 214 -33.61 -14.74 22.64
C ALA A 214 -34.51 -14.49 23.86
N GLY A 215 -34.18 -13.46 24.66
CA GLY A 215 -34.98 -12.94 25.77
C GLY A 215 -34.19 -11.85 26.48
N SER A 216 -34.43 -10.59 26.13
CA SER A 216 -35.25 -9.62 26.87
C SER A 216 -34.51 -9.01 28.06
N GLU A 217 -34.24 -7.70 27.94
CA GLU A 217 -33.74 -6.82 28.99
C GLU A 217 -34.69 -6.86 30.20
N GLU A 218 -34.20 -7.27 31.36
CA GLU A 218 -34.78 -6.93 32.66
C GLU A 218 -33.70 -7.07 33.74
N ASP A 219 -33.43 -5.95 34.41
CA ASP A 219 -32.53 -5.83 35.56
C ASP A 219 -33.04 -6.66 36.73
N LEU A 220 -32.34 -7.74 37.10
CA LEU A 220 -32.48 -8.37 38.41
C LEU A 220 -31.12 -8.83 38.93
N ASP A 221 -30.77 -8.29 40.09
CA ASP A 221 -29.64 -8.69 40.92
C ASP A 221 -29.76 -10.17 41.28
N GLU A 222 -28.85 -11.02 40.78
CA GLU A 222 -28.71 -12.40 41.22
C GLU A 222 -27.25 -12.69 41.60
N GLU A 223 -26.96 -12.55 42.90
CA GLU A 223 -25.77 -13.11 43.55
C GLU A 223 -25.89 -14.64 43.58
N GLY A 224 -25.03 -15.34 42.84
CA GLY A 224 -24.90 -16.79 43.01
C GLY A 224 -24.21 -17.57 41.90
N LEU A 225 -22.91 -17.30 41.63
CA LEU A 225 -21.85 -18.25 41.22
C LEU A 225 -20.72 -17.50 40.47
N GLY A 226 -19.68 -17.09 41.21
CA GLY A 226 -18.32 -16.93 40.67
C GLY A 226 -18.04 -15.85 39.62
N ARG A 227 -19.00 -15.03 39.19
CA ARG A 227 -18.72 -13.88 38.32
C ARG A 227 -18.13 -12.74 39.15
N ARG A 228 -16.82 -12.54 39.01
CA ARG A 228 -16.11 -11.35 39.50
C ARG A 228 -16.93 -10.10 39.09
N ALA A 229 -17.20 -9.21 40.05
CA ALA A 229 -17.89 -7.96 39.77
C ALA A 229 -17.17 -7.20 38.64
N VAL A 230 -17.92 -6.85 37.59
CA VAL A 230 -17.37 -6.15 36.42
C VAL A 230 -16.89 -4.77 36.87
N THR A 231 -15.59 -4.53 36.72
CA THR A 231 -14.94 -3.28 37.12
C THR A 231 -15.42 -2.11 36.24
N THR A 232 -15.33 -0.89 36.75
CA THR A 232 -15.64 0.32 35.96
C THR A 232 -14.81 0.41 34.68
N GLN A 233 -13.54 -0.03 34.75
CA GLN A 233 -12.63 -0.10 33.60
C GLN A 233 -13.09 -1.13 32.56
N GLU A 234 -13.53 -2.32 32.99
CA GLU A 234 -14.09 -3.33 32.09
C GLU A 234 -15.35 -2.81 31.38
N LYS A 235 -16.24 -2.11 32.09
CA LYS A 235 -17.42 -1.47 31.47
C LYS A 235 -17.04 -0.44 30.42
N GLU A 236 -15.98 0.33 30.66
CA GLU A 236 -15.46 1.31 29.69
C GLU A 236 -14.89 0.64 28.44
N TYR A 237 -14.13 -0.46 28.58
CA TYR A 237 -13.64 -1.21 27.42
C TYR A 237 -14.79 -1.73 26.55
N VAL A 238 -15.83 -2.30 27.15
CA VAL A 238 -16.99 -2.77 26.39
C VAL A 238 -17.73 -1.60 25.72
N ARG A 239 -17.83 -0.44 26.39
CA ARG A 239 -18.42 0.79 25.82
C ARG A 239 -17.65 1.25 24.58
N GLN A 240 -16.33 1.35 24.67
CA GLN A 240 -15.44 1.72 23.55
C GLN A 240 -15.56 0.72 22.39
N GLY A 241 -15.60 -0.58 22.70
CA GLY A 241 -15.82 -1.62 21.70
C GLY A 241 -17.13 -1.46 20.92
N ARG A 242 -18.23 -1.18 21.63
CA ARG A 242 -19.54 -0.91 21.00
C ARG A 242 -19.56 0.38 20.19
N GLU A 243 -18.92 1.43 20.68
CA GLU A 243 -18.79 2.70 19.96
C GLU A 243 -18.02 2.50 18.65
N ALA A 244 -16.90 1.77 18.69
CA ALA A 244 -16.12 1.44 17.49
C ALA A 244 -16.95 0.64 16.47
N MET A 245 -17.71 -0.34 16.95
CA MET A 245 -18.61 -1.14 16.12
C MET A 245 -19.67 -0.28 15.43
N SER A 246 -20.32 0.64 16.16
CA SER A 246 -21.32 1.54 15.58
C SER A 246 -20.74 2.41 14.47
N VAL A 247 -19.51 2.90 14.63
CA VAL A 247 -18.83 3.71 13.59
C VAL A 247 -18.46 2.85 12.38
N VAL A 248 -17.96 1.62 12.60
CA VAL A 248 -17.67 0.67 11.51
C VAL A 248 -18.93 0.34 10.72
N GLU A 249 -20.05 0.04 11.39
CA GLU A 249 -21.34 -0.20 10.74
C GLU A 249 -21.80 1.02 9.93
N GLN A 250 -21.68 2.23 10.49
CA GLN A 250 -21.98 3.47 9.77
C GLN A 250 -21.11 3.62 8.51
N ILE A 251 -19.81 3.37 8.59
CA ILE A 251 -18.90 3.43 7.43
C ILE A 251 -19.35 2.47 6.32
N LEU A 252 -19.76 1.25 6.68
CA LEU A 252 -20.25 0.24 5.72
C LEU A 252 -21.58 0.64 5.06
N THR A 253 -22.45 1.38 5.76
CA THR A 253 -23.69 1.89 5.15
C THR A 253 -23.45 3.01 4.14
N GLN A 254 -22.29 3.68 4.20
CA GLN A 254 -21.92 4.81 3.35
C GLN A 254 -20.99 4.42 2.20
N GLU A 255 -21.06 3.18 1.73
CA GLU A 255 -20.18 2.64 0.67
C GLU A 255 -20.18 3.49 -0.61
N GLU A 256 -21.31 4.08 -0.99
CA GLU A 256 -21.43 4.95 -2.16
C GLU A 256 -20.64 6.27 -2.02
N ASN A 257 -20.35 6.69 -0.79
CA ASN A 257 -19.62 7.92 -0.48
C ASN A 257 -18.11 7.70 -0.35
N TRP A 258 -17.64 6.46 -0.48
CA TRP A 258 -16.21 6.14 -0.39
C TRP A 258 -15.43 6.73 -1.56
N LYS A 259 -14.41 7.53 -1.28
CA LYS A 259 -13.56 8.15 -2.29
C LYS A 259 -12.44 7.20 -2.68
N PHE A 260 -12.34 6.85 -3.95
CA PHE A 260 -11.26 6.00 -4.45
C PHE A 260 -9.89 6.68 -4.31
N GLU A 261 -8.90 5.97 -3.77
CA GLU A 261 -7.51 6.45 -3.67
C GLU A 261 -6.58 5.70 -4.63
N LYS A 262 -6.57 4.37 -4.55
CA LYS A 262 -5.59 3.54 -5.29
C LYS A 262 -6.08 2.10 -5.43
N ASN A 263 -5.67 1.42 -6.49
CA ASN A 263 -5.77 -0.03 -6.63
C ASN A 263 -4.40 -0.68 -6.89
N ASN A 264 -4.35 -2.00 -6.80
CA ASN A 264 -3.22 -2.81 -7.25
C ASN A 264 -3.62 -3.74 -8.41
N ASP A 265 -2.63 -4.42 -9.00
CA ASP A 265 -2.85 -5.33 -10.14
C ASP A 265 -3.70 -6.56 -9.79
N MET A 266 -3.83 -6.87 -8.49
CA MET A 266 -4.68 -7.96 -7.97
C MET A 266 -6.14 -7.56 -7.82
N GLY A 267 -6.50 -6.30 -8.08
CA GLY A 267 -7.85 -5.76 -7.95
C GLY A 267 -8.23 -5.32 -6.53
N ASP A 268 -7.29 -5.29 -5.59
CA ASP A 268 -7.52 -4.66 -4.28
C ASP A 268 -7.67 -3.16 -4.45
N SER A 269 -8.63 -2.58 -3.76
CA SER A 269 -8.90 -1.15 -3.83
C SER A 269 -8.87 -0.52 -2.45
N VAL A 270 -8.19 0.61 -2.33
CA VAL A 270 -8.16 1.45 -1.13
C VAL A 270 -8.99 2.70 -1.41
N TYR A 271 -9.89 2.99 -0.49
CA TYR A 271 -10.77 4.14 -0.48
C TYR A 271 -10.55 4.97 0.78
N THR A 272 -11.10 6.17 0.81
CA THR A 272 -11.14 7.01 2.01
C THR A 272 -12.51 7.60 2.27
N LEU A 273 -12.80 7.83 3.54
CA LEU A 273 -14.01 8.48 4.01
C LEU A 273 -13.63 9.42 5.16
N GLU A 274 -14.16 10.65 5.15
CA GLU A 274 -13.97 11.60 6.25
C GLU A 274 -15.02 11.32 7.33
N ILE A 275 -14.56 10.91 8.51
CA ILE A 275 -15.43 10.60 9.64
C ILE A 275 -15.43 11.79 10.61
N PRO A 276 -16.60 12.26 11.08
CA PRO A 276 -16.66 13.28 12.11
C PRO A 276 -15.77 12.93 13.31
N PHE A 277 -15.03 13.92 13.82
CA PHE A 277 -14.12 13.81 14.97
C PHE A 277 -12.87 12.90 14.80
N HIS A 278 -12.90 11.93 13.88
CA HIS A 278 -11.77 11.01 13.62
C HIS A 278 -10.97 11.36 12.35
N GLY A 279 -11.54 12.18 11.46
CA GLY A 279 -10.89 12.61 10.22
C GLY A 279 -10.83 11.53 9.15
N LYS A 280 -9.75 11.55 8.36
CA LYS A 280 -9.60 10.70 7.18
C LYS A 280 -9.38 9.24 7.57
N THR A 281 -10.34 8.38 7.24
CA THR A 281 -10.28 6.93 7.44
C THR A 281 -9.99 6.22 6.12
N PHE A 282 -9.06 5.27 6.13
CA PHE A 282 -8.71 4.44 4.98
C PHE A 282 -9.51 3.14 5.01
N ILE A 283 -9.96 2.69 3.84
CA ILE A 283 -10.82 1.52 3.69
C ILE A 283 -10.25 0.67 2.57
N LEU A 284 -9.66 -0.45 2.92
CA LEU A 284 -9.26 -1.47 1.97
C LEU A 284 -10.46 -2.38 1.69
N LYS A 285 -10.74 -2.65 0.42
CA LYS A 285 -11.73 -3.64 -0.02
C LYS A 285 -11.07 -4.60 -0.99
N ALA A 286 -11.13 -5.89 -0.68
CA ALA A 286 -10.48 -6.95 -1.43
C ALA A 286 -11.39 -8.16 -1.61
N PHE A 287 -11.38 -8.71 -2.82
CA PHE A 287 -12.03 -9.98 -3.11
C PHE A 287 -11.08 -11.14 -2.82
N MET A 288 -11.61 -12.16 -2.14
CA MET A 288 -10.87 -13.32 -1.68
C MET A 288 -11.53 -14.59 -2.21
N GLN A 289 -10.74 -15.45 -2.84
CA GLN A 289 -11.23 -16.72 -3.40
C GLN A 289 -11.29 -17.82 -2.34
N CYS A 290 -11.76 -17.54 -1.13
CA CYS A 290 -11.95 -18.50 -0.04
C CYS A 290 -13.29 -18.29 0.69
N PRO A 291 -13.77 -19.28 1.46
CA PRO A 291 -14.87 -19.07 2.39
C PRO A 291 -14.55 -18.00 3.43
N ALA A 292 -15.58 -17.26 3.86
CA ALA A 292 -15.46 -16.18 4.84
C ALA A 292 -15.00 -16.71 6.21
N GLU A 293 -15.43 -17.92 6.57
CA GLU A 293 -15.10 -18.60 7.83
C GLU A 293 -13.58 -18.75 8.00
N LEU A 294 -12.86 -19.01 6.90
CA LEU A 294 -11.41 -19.17 6.95
C LEU A 294 -10.72 -17.83 7.26
N VAL A 295 -11.18 -16.74 6.64
CA VAL A 295 -10.66 -15.39 6.93
C VAL A 295 -11.02 -14.97 8.35
N TYR A 296 -12.24 -15.25 8.80
CA TYR A 296 -12.68 -14.99 10.17
C TYR A 296 -11.78 -15.70 11.20
N GLN A 297 -11.47 -16.97 10.97
CA GLN A 297 -10.59 -17.75 11.86
C GLN A 297 -9.17 -17.18 11.91
N GLU A 298 -8.59 -16.87 10.75
CA GLU A 298 -7.19 -16.44 10.66
C GLU A 298 -6.95 -14.99 11.07
N VAL A 299 -7.93 -14.10 10.86
CA VAL A 299 -7.78 -12.65 11.10
C VAL A 299 -8.45 -12.20 12.39
N ILE A 300 -9.68 -12.65 12.68
CA ILE A 300 -10.49 -12.12 13.79
C ILE A 300 -10.37 -12.98 15.05
N LEU A 301 -10.44 -14.31 14.93
CA LEU A 301 -10.44 -15.19 16.11
C LEU A 301 -9.05 -15.42 16.71
N GLN A 302 -7.99 -15.31 15.92
CA GLN A 302 -6.63 -15.66 16.34
C GLN A 302 -5.63 -14.51 16.11
N PRO A 303 -5.86 -13.31 16.68
CA PRO A 303 -5.04 -12.12 16.41
C PRO A 303 -3.56 -12.32 16.80
N GLU A 304 -3.27 -13.08 17.87
CA GLU A 304 -1.88 -13.38 18.26
C GLU A 304 -1.14 -14.26 17.23
N LYS A 305 -1.85 -15.15 16.54
CA LYS A 305 -1.25 -16.00 15.50
C LYS A 305 -1.07 -15.26 14.18
N MET A 306 -1.79 -14.16 13.96
CA MET A 306 -1.64 -13.32 12.78
C MET A 306 -0.19 -12.88 12.57
N VAL A 307 0.55 -12.61 13.65
CA VAL A 307 1.97 -12.21 13.64
C VAL A 307 2.88 -13.22 12.94
N GLN A 308 2.50 -14.50 12.90
CA GLN A 308 3.33 -15.56 12.30
C GLN A 308 3.39 -15.47 10.77
N TRP A 309 2.36 -14.91 10.15
CA TRP A 309 2.24 -14.82 8.68
C TRP A 309 2.12 -13.38 8.18
N ASN A 310 1.62 -12.45 8.99
CA ASN A 310 1.47 -11.06 8.63
C ASN A 310 2.69 -10.23 9.05
N LYS A 311 3.57 -9.90 8.09
CA LYS A 311 4.77 -9.10 8.38
C LYS A 311 4.50 -7.63 8.63
N THR A 312 3.27 -7.14 8.46
CA THR A 312 2.92 -5.74 8.80
C THR A 312 2.75 -5.53 10.30
N VAL A 313 2.67 -6.62 11.08
CA VAL A 313 2.56 -6.61 12.54
C VAL A 313 3.77 -7.36 13.12
N SER A 314 4.53 -6.69 13.98
CA SER A 314 5.71 -7.28 14.64
C SER A 314 5.37 -8.02 15.93
N ALA A 315 4.31 -7.62 16.63
CA ALA A 315 3.83 -8.30 17.83
C ALA A 315 2.34 -8.00 18.04
N CYS A 316 1.61 -8.97 18.57
CA CYS A 316 0.24 -8.87 19.04
C CYS A 316 0.16 -9.70 20.33
N GLN A 317 -0.34 -9.11 21.40
CA GLN A 317 -0.50 -9.76 22.69
C GLN A 317 -1.86 -9.40 23.27
N ILE A 318 -2.68 -10.39 23.61
CA ILE A 318 -3.93 -10.15 24.33
C ILE A 318 -3.59 -9.86 25.80
N LEU A 319 -3.90 -8.64 26.25
CA LEU A 319 -3.64 -8.18 27.62
C LEU A 319 -4.75 -8.62 28.57
N GLN A 320 -6.00 -8.51 28.14
CA GLN A 320 -7.18 -8.82 28.94
C GLN A 320 -8.32 -9.28 28.02
N ARG A 321 -9.06 -10.30 28.45
CA ARG A 321 -10.37 -10.63 27.88
C ARG A 321 -11.43 -10.18 28.87
N VAL A 322 -12.29 -9.26 28.42
CA VAL A 322 -13.31 -8.64 29.28
C VAL A 322 -14.60 -9.46 29.24
N ASP A 323 -15.01 -9.90 28.05
CA ASP A 323 -16.10 -10.85 27.82
C ASP A 323 -15.82 -11.68 26.56
N ASP A 324 -16.79 -12.47 26.08
CA ASP A 324 -16.64 -13.33 24.90
C ASP A 324 -16.40 -12.54 23.59
N ASN A 325 -16.79 -11.27 23.58
CA ASN A 325 -16.75 -10.40 22.41
C ASN A 325 -15.70 -9.29 22.55
N THR A 326 -15.19 -9.02 23.74
CA THR A 326 -14.33 -7.87 24.06
C THR A 326 -12.98 -8.34 24.57
N LEU A 327 -11.93 -7.94 23.86
CA LEU A 327 -10.56 -8.14 24.29
C LEU A 327 -9.78 -6.83 24.21
N VAL A 328 -8.73 -6.72 25.02
CA VAL A 328 -7.76 -5.63 24.98
C VAL A 328 -6.46 -6.22 24.47
N SER A 329 -5.97 -5.71 23.35
CA SER A 329 -4.73 -6.15 22.70
C SER A 329 -3.64 -5.09 22.78
N TYR A 330 -2.40 -5.56 22.75
CA TYR A 330 -1.21 -4.77 22.56
C TYR A 330 -0.56 -5.14 21.24
N ASP A 331 -0.53 -4.18 20.32
CA ASP A 331 -0.12 -4.39 18.95
C ASP A 331 1.06 -3.49 18.58
N VAL A 332 2.01 -4.07 17.87
CA VAL A 332 3.21 -3.40 17.38
C VAL A 332 3.24 -3.53 15.88
N SER A 333 3.14 -2.44 15.14
CA SER A 333 3.28 -2.46 13.69
C SER A 333 4.76 -2.60 13.30
N ALA A 334 4.99 -3.29 12.20
CA ALA A 334 6.31 -3.34 11.58
C ALA A 334 6.68 -1.97 10.99
N GLY A 335 7.98 -1.73 10.88
CA GLY A 335 8.52 -0.51 10.30
C GLY A 335 8.07 -0.30 8.85
N ALA A 336 7.16 0.64 8.60
CA ALA A 336 6.74 0.99 7.25
C ALA A 336 7.65 2.08 6.64
N ALA A 337 7.59 2.26 5.32
CA ALA A 337 8.37 3.24 4.56
C ALA A 337 9.91 3.12 4.72
N GLY A 338 10.45 1.89 4.67
CA GLY A 338 11.91 1.67 4.74
C GLY A 338 12.51 1.85 6.14
N GLY A 339 11.71 1.60 7.19
CA GLY A 339 12.17 1.68 8.59
C GLY A 339 11.92 3.03 9.27
N VAL A 340 11.24 3.97 8.60
CA VAL A 340 10.98 5.32 9.10
C VAL A 340 9.80 5.37 10.10
N VAL A 341 8.89 4.39 10.08
CA VAL A 341 7.67 4.42 10.90
C VAL A 341 7.49 3.13 11.70
N SER A 342 7.97 3.09 12.94
CA SER A 342 7.61 2.04 13.92
C SER A 342 6.59 2.59 14.90
N ALA A 343 5.36 2.07 14.87
CA ALA A 343 4.28 2.48 15.78
C ALA A 343 3.86 1.31 16.68
N ARG A 344 3.38 1.66 17.87
CA ARG A 344 2.75 0.71 18.81
C ARG A 344 1.42 1.28 19.26
N TYR A 345 0.39 0.46 19.31
CA TYR A 345 -0.90 0.88 19.85
C TYR A 345 -1.42 -0.18 20.83
N ILE A 346 -2.20 0.27 21.81
CA ILE A 346 -3.02 -0.59 22.67
C ILE A 346 -4.43 -0.36 22.16
N SER A 347 -5.10 -1.42 21.74
CA SER A 347 -6.44 -1.35 21.18
C SER A 347 -7.39 -2.21 21.99
N THR A 348 -8.60 -1.68 22.22
CA THR A 348 -9.72 -2.53 22.61
C THR A 348 -10.32 -3.07 21.32
N GLU A 349 -10.34 -4.38 21.15
CA GLU A 349 -11.02 -5.05 20.05
C GLU A 349 -12.34 -5.65 20.55
N TYR A 350 -13.42 -5.34 19.84
CA TYR A 350 -14.76 -5.87 20.05
C TYR A 350 -15.18 -6.64 18.80
N SER A 351 -15.18 -7.95 18.91
CA SER A 351 -15.59 -8.87 17.85
C SER A 351 -17.03 -9.31 18.06
N ARG A 352 -17.87 -9.18 17.04
CA ARG A 352 -19.26 -9.64 17.07
C ARG A 352 -19.62 -10.31 15.74
N LEU A 353 -20.37 -11.41 15.83
CA LEU A 353 -21.11 -11.97 14.71
C LEU A 353 -22.36 -11.12 14.47
N HIS A 354 -22.46 -10.48 13.31
CA HIS A 354 -23.64 -9.68 12.96
C HIS A 354 -24.51 -10.48 11.99
N PHE A 355 -25.65 -10.96 12.47
CA PHE A 355 -26.66 -11.63 11.66
C PHE A 355 -27.75 -10.62 11.31
N VAL A 356 -27.86 -10.22 10.04
CA VAL A 356 -29.01 -9.43 9.56
C VAL A 356 -29.94 -10.36 8.80
N GLU A 357 -31.19 -10.45 9.26
CA GLU A 357 -32.32 -11.16 8.63
C GLU A 357 -32.56 -10.80 7.14
N ARG A 358 -31.85 -9.80 6.62
CA ARG A 358 -31.86 -9.36 5.22
C ARG A 358 -30.45 -9.39 4.60
N LYS A 359 -29.96 -10.60 4.28
CA LYS A 359 -29.00 -10.90 3.18
C LYS A 359 -27.54 -10.42 3.32
N ARG A 360 -26.99 -10.20 4.51
CA ARG A 360 -25.52 -10.03 4.67
C ARG A 360 -25.04 -10.79 5.90
N ASP A 361 -24.66 -12.05 5.70
CA ASP A 361 -23.88 -12.77 6.68
C ASP A 361 -22.47 -12.14 6.71
N CYS A 362 -22.07 -11.55 7.83
CA CYS A 362 -20.75 -10.97 7.97
C CYS A 362 -20.14 -11.18 9.36
N TYR A 363 -18.81 -11.24 9.37
CA TYR A 363 -18.00 -11.25 10.59
C TYR A 363 -17.39 -9.87 10.78
N LEU A 364 -17.55 -9.28 11.97
CA LEU A 364 -16.94 -7.98 12.30
C LEU A 364 -16.06 -8.09 13.53
N SER A 365 -14.89 -7.46 13.44
CA SER A 365 -14.08 -7.04 14.58
C SER A 365 -13.85 -5.56 14.47
N ALA A 366 -14.28 -4.79 15.46
CA ALA A 366 -14.10 -3.34 15.50
C ALA A 366 -13.35 -2.97 16.76
N GLY A 367 -12.48 -1.97 16.67
CA GLY A 367 -11.69 -1.52 17.80
C GLY A 367 -11.26 -0.08 17.68
N MET A 368 -10.76 0.44 18.79
CA MET A 368 -10.15 1.77 18.89
C MET A 368 -9.05 1.76 19.95
N ALA A 369 -8.21 2.79 19.98
CA ALA A 369 -7.17 2.92 20.99
C ALA A 369 -7.77 3.01 22.40
N THR A 370 -7.10 2.38 23.36
CA THR A 370 -7.45 2.47 24.78
C THR A 370 -6.20 2.54 25.65
N ASP A 371 -6.39 2.82 26.93
CA ASP A 371 -5.35 2.77 27.95
C ASP A 371 -5.45 1.49 28.79
N HIS A 372 -4.29 0.90 29.09
CA HIS A 372 -4.19 -0.29 29.93
C HIS A 372 -2.92 -0.20 30.79
N ASP A 373 -3.09 -0.36 32.11
CA ASP A 373 -2.04 -0.09 33.11
C ASP A 373 -0.76 -0.93 32.93
N THR A 374 -0.90 -2.14 32.37
CA THR A 374 0.25 -3.04 32.14
C THR A 374 1.17 -2.60 31.00
N LYS A 375 0.75 -1.63 30.17
CA LYS A 375 1.50 -1.16 29.00
C LYS A 375 1.50 0.37 28.91
N PRO A 376 2.13 1.09 29.86
CA PRO A 376 2.23 2.56 29.76
C PRO A 376 3.10 2.99 28.56
N PRO A 377 2.96 4.24 28.07
CA PRO A 377 3.84 4.79 27.04
C PRO A 377 5.31 4.67 27.42
N SER A 378 6.14 4.11 26.53
CA SER A 378 7.58 3.93 26.75
C SER A 378 8.38 4.83 25.82
N ALA A 379 9.49 5.42 26.28
CA ALA A 379 10.34 6.29 25.46
C ALA A 379 11.01 5.60 24.25
N ARG A 380 11.00 4.26 24.21
CA ARG A 380 11.63 3.47 23.14
C ARG A 380 10.85 3.54 21.81
N TYR A 381 9.56 3.86 21.83
CA TYR A 381 8.70 3.87 20.65
C TYR A 381 7.67 5.00 20.71
N VAL A 382 7.25 5.49 19.55
CA VAL A 382 6.11 6.41 19.45
C VAL A 382 4.83 5.61 19.57
N ARG A 383 3.95 6.00 20.50
CA ARG A 383 2.62 5.41 20.65
C ARG A 383 1.70 5.99 19.56
N GLY A 384 1.22 5.13 18.67
CA GLY A 384 0.15 5.46 17.73
C GLY A 384 -1.20 5.29 18.40
N GLU A 385 -2.20 6.03 17.91
CA GLU A 385 -3.57 5.97 18.40
C GLU A 385 -4.51 5.64 17.23
N ASN A 386 -5.14 4.48 17.28
CA ASN A 386 -6.19 4.12 16.33
C ASN A 386 -7.50 4.79 16.74
N GLY A 387 -8.16 5.45 15.77
CA GLY A 387 -9.58 5.74 15.88
C GLY A 387 -10.42 4.48 15.65
N PRO A 388 -11.75 4.63 15.55
CA PRO A 388 -12.64 3.53 15.21
C PRO A 388 -12.28 2.92 13.85
N GLY A 389 -12.03 1.61 13.88
CA GLY A 389 -11.68 0.83 12.70
C GLY A 389 -11.85 -0.65 12.97
N GLY A 390 -11.52 -1.50 12.00
CA GLY A 390 -11.73 -2.92 12.17
C GLY A 390 -11.65 -3.75 10.91
N PHE A 391 -11.86 -5.06 11.07
CA PHE A 391 -11.93 -6.05 10.01
C PHE A 391 -13.37 -6.50 9.80
N VAL A 392 -13.77 -6.60 8.54
CA VAL A 392 -15.10 -7.03 8.13
C VAL A 392 -14.94 -8.09 7.05
N VAL A 393 -15.59 -9.23 7.24
CA VAL A 393 -15.61 -10.32 6.26
C VAL A 393 -17.05 -10.54 5.83
N LEU A 394 -17.37 -10.19 4.58
CA LEU A 394 -18.69 -10.38 4.00
C LEU A 394 -18.76 -11.72 3.28
N LYS A 395 -19.74 -12.56 3.64
CA LYS A 395 -20.02 -13.78 2.89
C LYS A 395 -20.63 -13.44 1.55
N SER A 396 -20.29 -14.22 0.54
CA SER A 396 -20.97 -14.16 -0.74
C SER A 396 -22.28 -14.94 -0.69
N SER A 397 -23.38 -14.29 -1.04
CA SER A 397 -24.71 -14.93 -1.13
C SER A 397 -24.84 -15.88 -2.32
N SER A 398 -23.99 -15.73 -3.34
CA SER A 398 -24.04 -16.52 -4.57
C SER A 398 -23.02 -17.65 -4.62
N ASN A 399 -21.89 -17.51 -3.92
CA ASN A 399 -20.81 -18.49 -3.97
C ASN A 399 -20.07 -18.57 -2.61
N PRO A 400 -20.28 -19.62 -1.79
CA PRO A 400 -19.65 -19.74 -0.48
C PRO A 400 -18.13 -19.96 -0.53
N SER A 401 -17.55 -20.22 -1.72
CA SER A 401 -16.10 -20.35 -1.89
C SER A 401 -15.38 -19.01 -2.05
N VAL A 402 -16.10 -17.89 -2.01
CA VAL A 402 -15.54 -16.54 -2.12
C VAL A 402 -16.11 -15.62 -1.04
N CYS A 403 -15.33 -14.62 -0.64
CA CYS A 403 -15.76 -13.61 0.32
C CYS A 403 -15.15 -12.25 -0.03
N THR A 404 -15.72 -11.20 0.56
CA THR A 404 -15.14 -9.85 0.50
C THR A 404 -14.55 -9.52 1.84
N PHE A 405 -13.26 -9.20 1.85
CA PHE A 405 -12.57 -8.69 3.03
C PHE A 405 -12.51 -7.17 2.96
N ILE A 406 -12.84 -6.51 4.07
CA ILE A 406 -12.76 -5.06 4.22
C ILE A 406 -11.96 -4.77 5.49
N TRP A 407 -10.96 -3.89 5.37
CA TRP A 407 -10.21 -3.36 6.51
C TRP A 407 -10.40 -1.85 6.58
N ILE A 408 -11.01 -1.38 7.67
CA ILE A 408 -11.22 0.02 7.98
C ILE A 408 -10.13 0.44 8.96
N LEU A 409 -9.33 1.43 8.58
CA LEU A 409 -8.20 1.91 9.36
C LEU A 409 -8.26 3.42 9.52
N ASN A 410 -8.55 3.85 10.74
CA ASN A 410 -8.32 5.22 11.20
C ASN A 410 -7.15 5.18 12.18
N THR A 411 -6.04 5.85 11.87
CA THR A 411 -4.86 5.81 12.74
C THR A 411 -4.10 7.13 12.70
N ASP A 412 -3.74 7.60 13.88
CA ASP A 412 -2.78 8.68 14.10
C ASP A 412 -1.45 8.07 14.55
N LEU A 413 -0.51 7.97 13.62
CA LEU A 413 0.84 7.44 13.91
C LEU A 413 1.68 8.40 14.76
N LYS A 414 1.17 9.61 15.04
CA LYS A 414 1.88 10.72 15.69
C LYS A 414 3.20 11.05 14.96
N GLY A 415 4.01 11.91 15.56
CA GLY A 415 5.32 12.30 15.04
C GLY A 415 5.28 13.52 14.11
N ARG A 416 6.40 13.73 13.40
CA ARG A 416 6.65 14.95 12.58
C ARG A 416 6.63 14.68 11.07
N LEU A 417 6.17 13.50 10.65
CA LEU A 417 6.14 13.15 9.24
C LEU A 417 5.00 13.91 8.53
N PRO A 418 5.24 14.44 7.32
CA PRO A 418 4.19 15.00 6.48
C PRO A 418 3.04 14.00 6.26
N ARG A 419 1.79 14.47 6.39
CA ARG A 419 0.58 13.61 6.26
C ARG A 419 0.53 12.83 4.95
N TYR A 420 1.01 13.40 3.84
CA TYR A 420 0.99 12.71 2.55
C TYR A 420 1.87 11.45 2.55
N LEU A 421 3.00 11.45 3.25
CA LEU A 421 3.87 10.26 3.39
C LEU A 421 3.20 9.20 4.25
N ILE A 422 2.53 9.62 5.33
CA ILE A 422 1.74 8.72 6.18
C ILE A 422 0.65 8.04 5.34
N HIS A 423 -0.12 8.83 4.58
CA HIS A 423 -1.20 8.31 3.74
C HIS A 423 -0.71 7.31 2.68
N GLN A 424 0.42 7.61 2.01
CA GLN A 424 1.02 6.68 1.05
C GLN A 424 1.50 5.39 1.73
N SER A 425 2.09 5.51 2.92
CA SER A 425 2.54 4.35 3.71
C SER A 425 1.36 3.47 4.14
N LEU A 426 0.24 4.05 4.60
CA LEU A 426 -0.94 3.30 5.03
C LEU A 426 -1.54 2.48 3.88
N ALA A 427 -1.70 3.08 2.70
CA ALA A 427 -2.18 2.36 1.52
C ALA A 427 -1.24 1.22 1.10
N ALA A 428 0.08 1.42 1.17
CA ALA A 428 1.06 0.37 0.91
C ALA A 428 0.95 -0.78 1.92
N THR A 429 0.84 -0.47 3.21
CA THR A 429 0.65 -1.46 4.28
C THR A 429 -0.65 -2.26 4.10
N MET A 430 -1.73 -1.63 3.63
CA MET A 430 -2.98 -2.32 3.30
C MET A 430 -2.81 -3.37 2.19
N PHE A 431 -2.11 -3.03 1.11
CA PHE A 431 -1.84 -3.99 0.04
C PHE A 431 -0.87 -5.10 0.49
N GLU A 432 0.13 -4.76 1.29
CA GLU A 432 1.06 -5.74 1.85
C GLU A 432 0.35 -6.73 2.79
N PHE A 433 -0.56 -6.23 3.64
CA PHE A 433 -1.44 -7.07 4.46
C PHE A 433 -2.24 -8.07 3.60
N MET A 434 -2.84 -7.60 2.51
CA MET A 434 -3.59 -8.48 1.60
C MET A 434 -2.71 -9.53 0.91
N SER A 435 -1.48 -9.17 0.56
CA SER A 435 -0.52 -10.12 0.00
C SER A 435 -0.22 -11.25 0.99
N HIS A 436 0.08 -10.91 2.23
CA HIS A 436 0.32 -11.88 3.30
C HIS A 436 -0.92 -12.72 3.61
N LEU A 437 -2.10 -12.11 3.68
CA LEU A 437 -3.35 -12.85 3.91
C LEU A 437 -3.62 -13.85 2.78
N ARG A 438 -3.46 -13.44 1.51
CA ARG A 438 -3.63 -14.37 0.37
C ARG A 438 -2.62 -15.51 0.41
N GLN A 439 -1.37 -15.23 0.74
CA GLN A 439 -0.35 -16.27 0.90
C GLN A 439 -0.74 -17.23 2.03
N ARG A 440 -1.16 -16.73 3.19
CA ARG A 440 -1.63 -17.54 4.31
C ARG A 440 -2.80 -18.46 3.91
N ILE A 441 -3.79 -17.92 3.20
CA ILE A 441 -4.92 -18.70 2.70
C ILE A 441 -4.48 -19.76 1.69
N ALA A 442 -3.46 -19.48 0.86
CA ALA A 442 -2.89 -20.46 -0.07
C ALA A 442 -2.12 -21.56 0.67
N ASP A 443 -1.34 -21.22 1.70
CA ASP A 443 -0.56 -22.17 2.51
C ASP A 443 -1.46 -23.11 3.34
N LEU A 444 -2.67 -22.66 3.69
CA LEU A 444 -3.66 -23.51 4.36
C LEU A 444 -4.36 -24.49 3.42
N ARG A 445 -4.20 -24.34 2.09
CA ARG A 445 -4.87 -25.21 1.10
C ARG A 445 -4.26 -26.60 0.88
N PRO A 446 -3.07 -26.97 1.41
CA PRO A 446 -2.63 -28.36 1.40
C PRO A 446 -2.11 -28.84 2.76
N SER A 447 -3.01 -29.27 3.63
CA SER A 447 -2.68 -30.15 4.79
C SER A 447 -3.80 -31.13 5.17
N HIS A 448 -4.83 -31.30 4.34
CA HIS A 448 -5.89 -32.30 4.53
C HIS A 448 -5.55 -33.70 3.93
N ARG A 449 -4.29 -33.97 3.54
CA ARG A 449 -3.88 -35.22 2.87
C ARG A 449 -2.89 -36.11 3.63
N SER A 450 -2.44 -35.77 4.83
CA SER A 450 -1.38 -36.50 5.54
C SER A 450 -1.82 -37.40 6.70
N HIS A 451 -3.12 -37.62 6.93
CA HIS A 451 -3.59 -38.51 8.00
C HIS A 451 -4.56 -39.61 7.51
N HIS A 452 -4.19 -40.36 6.47
CA HIS A 452 -4.78 -41.67 6.21
C HIS A 452 -3.74 -42.61 5.61
N HIS A 453 -2.75 -42.97 6.42
CA HIS A 453 -1.97 -44.21 6.25
C HIS A 453 -1.33 -44.55 7.60
N ILE A 454 -2.04 -45.33 8.42
CA ILE A 454 -1.53 -46.52 9.13
C ILE A 454 -2.66 -47.55 9.10
#